data_AF-A0A0R2M175-F1
#
_entry.id   AF-A0A0R2M175-F1
#
_cell.length_a   1.000
_cell.length_b   1.000
_cell.length_c   1.000
_cell.angle_alpha   90.00
_cell.angle_beta   90.00
_cell.angle_gamma   90.00
#
_symmetry.space_group_name_H-M   'P 1'
#
loop_
_entity.id
_entity.type
_entity.pdbx_description
1 polymer ?
#
loop_
_entity_poly.entity_id
_entity_poly.type
_entity_poly.pdbx_seq_one_letter_code
_entity_poly.pdbx_strand_id
1 'polypeptide(L)'
;MSDILNLKISQVRRHNVVRLTEKKTQKRRVILLTNLRLRIDNYIEGLPDDEYLFTNRRHQQLSVNAVYKFFQTIARKMHRNDIGTHTLRKTFGYHYYQRTHDIGTLMMIFNHSSEAITKRYIGLNQDIILQQMATFSLGLDILVDTSQPH
;
A
#
# COMPACT_ATOMS: atom_id res chain seq x y z
N MET A 1 6.39 8.69 1.92
CA MET A 1 6.71 8.92 0.50
C MET A 1 8.11 9.46 0.33
N SER A 2 8.47 10.58 0.98
CA SER A 2 9.81 11.19 0.86
C SER A 2 10.96 10.20 1.08
N ASP A 3 10.90 9.34 2.10
CA ASP A 3 12.01 8.42 2.42
C ASP A 3 12.30 7.43 1.27
N ILE A 4 11.28 6.99 0.52
CA ILE A 4 11.42 6.10 -0.65
C ILE A 4 12.09 6.84 -1.81
N LEU A 5 11.78 8.13 -2.00
CA LEU A 5 12.39 8.95 -3.06
C LEU A 5 13.87 9.23 -2.81
N ASN A 6 14.39 8.98 -1.60
CA ASN A 6 15.81 9.11 -1.29
C ASN A 6 16.61 7.83 -1.55
N LEU A 7 15.96 6.74 -1.96
CA LEU A 7 16.67 5.50 -2.28
C LEU A 7 17.56 5.69 -3.51
N LYS A 8 18.75 5.10 -3.45
CA LYS A 8 19.65 4.93 -4.60
C LYS A 8 19.52 3.55 -5.22
N ILE A 9 19.96 3.41 -6.47
CA ILE A 9 19.93 2.16 -7.22
C ILE A 9 20.76 1.07 -6.51
N SER A 10 21.96 1.41 -6.02
CA SER A 10 22.80 0.52 -5.21
C SER A 10 22.06 -0.14 -4.04
N GLN A 11 21.08 0.54 -3.44
CA GLN A 11 20.33 0.01 -2.29
C GLN A 11 19.27 -1.03 -2.66
N VAL A 12 18.91 -1.13 -3.95
CA VAL A 12 17.89 -2.08 -4.44
C VAL A 12 18.45 -3.09 -5.43
N ARG A 13 19.57 -2.78 -6.09
CA ARG A 13 20.23 -3.69 -7.02
C ARG A 13 20.68 -4.93 -6.27
N ARG A 14 20.20 -6.11 -6.70
CA ARG A 14 20.50 -7.43 -6.07
C ARG A 14 20.09 -7.56 -4.59
N HIS A 15 19.36 -6.58 -4.04
CA HIS A 15 18.85 -6.63 -2.67
C HIS A 15 17.34 -6.88 -2.68
N ASN A 16 16.91 -7.93 -1.97
CA ASN A 16 15.48 -8.23 -1.78
C ASN A 16 14.89 -7.50 -0.58
N VAL A 17 15.71 -6.89 0.27
CA VAL A 17 15.28 -6.20 1.48
C VAL A 17 15.95 -4.83 1.54
N VAL A 18 15.13 -3.80 1.69
CA VAL A 18 15.58 -2.41 1.89
C VAL A 18 15.23 -1.97 3.28
N ARG A 19 16.19 -1.37 3.99
CA ARG A 19 15.99 -0.79 5.31
C ARG A 19 16.00 0.73 5.18
N LEU A 20 14.93 1.36 5.64
CA LEU A 20 14.73 2.80 5.62
C LEU A 20 14.58 3.33 7.05
N THR A 21 15.03 4.55 7.29
CA THR A 21 14.72 5.30 8.50
C THR A 21 13.90 6.51 8.10
N GLU A 22 12.70 6.64 8.67
CA GLU A 22 11.84 7.80 8.42
C GLU A 22 12.49 9.07 8.97
N LYS A 23 12.68 10.09 8.12
CA LYS A 23 13.33 11.35 8.56
C LYS A 23 12.58 12.03 9.71
N LYS A 24 11.24 12.01 9.69
CA LYS A 24 10.41 12.73 10.68
C LYS A 24 10.31 12.02 12.03
N THR A 25 10.11 10.70 12.00
CA THR A 25 9.79 9.92 13.19
C THR A 25 10.98 9.12 13.70
N GLN A 26 12.07 9.07 12.95
CA GLN A 26 13.26 8.24 13.19
C GLN A 26 12.97 6.74 13.28
N LYS A 27 11.77 6.32 12.91
CA LYS A 27 11.36 4.92 12.98
C LYS A 27 11.90 4.16 11.77
N ARG A 28 12.36 2.94 12.04
CA ARG A 28 12.91 2.04 11.02
C ARG A 28 11.78 1.32 10.29
N ARG A 29 11.95 1.14 8.99
CA ARG A 29 11.05 0.39 8.11
C ARG A 29 11.84 -0.60 7.29
N VAL A 30 11.28 -1.79 7.11
CA VAL A 30 11.83 -2.83 6.25
C VAL A 30 10.86 -3.03 5.08
N ILE A 31 11.38 -3.00 3.86
CA ILE A 31 10.61 -3.22 2.64
C ILE A 31 11.13 -4.48 1.96
N LEU A 32 10.25 -5.45 1.75
CA LEU A 32 10.51 -6.64 0.97
C LEU A 32 10.23 -6.36 -0.50
N LEU A 33 11.22 -6.61 -1.36
CA LEU A 33 11.18 -6.37 -2.80
C LEU A 33 11.00 -7.66 -3.62
N THR A 34 10.90 -8.84 -2.98
CA THR A 34 10.87 -10.14 -3.67
C THR A 34 9.85 -10.19 -4.81
N ASN A 35 8.62 -9.76 -4.56
CA ASN A 35 7.54 -9.78 -5.57
C ASN A 35 7.68 -8.69 -6.63
N LEU A 36 8.60 -7.75 -6.45
CA LEU A 36 8.89 -6.67 -7.39
C LEU A 36 10.22 -6.88 -8.13
N ARG A 37 10.97 -7.93 -7.81
CA ARG A 37 12.37 -8.12 -8.23
C ARG A 37 12.53 -7.97 -9.75
N LEU A 38 11.77 -8.75 -10.53
CA LEU A 38 11.81 -8.69 -12.00
C LEU A 38 11.51 -7.28 -12.53
N ARG A 39 10.52 -6.59 -11.95
CA ARG A 39 10.16 -5.23 -12.39
C ARG A 39 11.24 -4.20 -12.03
N ILE A 40 11.87 -4.36 -10.87
CA ILE A 40 12.95 -3.47 -10.45
C ILE A 40 14.19 -3.72 -11.31
N ASP A 41 14.55 -4.98 -11.58
CA ASP A 41 15.70 -5.32 -12.42
C ASP A 41 15.57 -4.73 -13.82
N ASN A 42 14.41 -4.91 -14.46
CA ASN A 42 14.14 -4.31 -15.77
C ASN A 42 14.16 -2.77 -15.72
N TYR A 43 13.71 -2.17 -14.62
CA TYR A 43 13.68 -0.71 -14.46
C TYR A 43 15.07 -0.10 -14.26
N ILE A 44 15.99 -0.81 -13.58
CA ILE A 44 17.34 -0.31 -13.25
C ILE A 44 18.42 -0.82 -14.22
N GLU A 45 18.02 -1.51 -15.29
CA GLU A 45 18.94 -2.02 -16.30
C GLU A 45 19.73 -0.88 -16.95
N GLY A 46 21.05 -1.00 -16.99
CA GLY A 46 21.94 0.03 -17.54
C GLY A 46 22.09 1.32 -16.70
N LEU A 47 21.37 1.47 -15.58
CA LEU A 47 21.45 2.67 -14.74
C LEU A 47 22.58 2.59 -13.69
N PRO A 48 23.26 3.71 -13.39
CA PRO A 48 24.39 3.74 -12.46
C PRO A 48 23.94 3.63 -11.00
N ASP A 49 24.79 3.04 -10.16
CA ASP A 49 24.46 2.67 -8.78
C ASP A 49 24.32 3.86 -7.81
N ASP A 50 24.93 5.00 -8.15
CA ASP A 50 24.93 6.22 -7.36
C ASP A 50 23.74 7.15 -7.65
N GLU A 51 22.99 6.88 -8.73
CA GLU A 51 21.76 7.60 -9.07
C GLU A 51 20.61 7.21 -8.13
N TYR A 52 19.69 8.16 -7.91
CA TYR A 52 18.46 7.90 -7.18
C TYR A 52 17.59 6.89 -7.95
N LEU A 53 16.89 6.03 -7.22
CA LEU A 53 15.98 5.06 -7.80
C LEU A 53 14.87 5.74 -8.60
N PHE A 54 14.41 6.91 -8.18
CA PHE A 54 13.39 7.67 -8.90
C PHE A 54 13.94 9.05 -9.25
N THR A 55 14.16 9.30 -10.53
CA THR A 55 14.68 10.57 -11.04
C THR A 55 13.69 11.29 -11.95
N ASN A 56 13.95 12.59 -12.14
CA ASN A 56 13.34 13.37 -13.22
C ASN A 56 14.15 13.19 -14.53
N ARG A 57 13.73 13.86 -15.61
CA ARG A 57 14.41 13.81 -16.92
C ARG A 57 15.85 14.35 -16.93
N ARG A 58 16.31 14.95 -15.83
CA ARG A 58 17.65 15.51 -15.65
C ARG A 58 18.48 14.66 -14.67
N HIS A 59 18.07 13.42 -14.38
CA HIS A 59 18.73 12.51 -13.43
C HIS A 59 18.81 13.03 -11.99
N GLN A 60 17.96 14.01 -11.63
CA GLN A 60 17.87 14.53 -10.27
C GLN A 60 16.78 13.80 -9.50
N GLN A 61 16.94 13.72 -8.19
CA GLN A 61 15.94 13.12 -7.29
C GLN A 61 14.52 13.62 -7.59
N LEU A 62 13.58 12.69 -7.74
CA LEU A 62 12.18 13.03 -7.94
C LEU A 62 11.62 13.68 -6.66
N SER A 63 10.97 14.85 -6.82
CA SER A 63 10.39 15.57 -5.68
C SER A 63 9.04 14.98 -5.26
N VAL A 64 8.68 15.13 -3.99
CA VAL A 64 7.35 14.76 -3.47
C VAL A 64 6.24 15.47 -4.24
N ASN A 65 6.48 16.73 -4.65
CA ASN A 65 5.50 17.52 -5.39
C ASN A 65 5.31 16.98 -6.83
N ALA A 66 6.36 16.46 -7.46
CA ALA A 66 6.26 15.79 -8.76
C ALA A 66 5.41 14.51 -8.65
N VAL A 67 5.64 13.70 -7.61
CA VAL A 67 4.81 12.53 -7.32
C VAL A 67 3.35 12.93 -7.10
N TYR A 68 3.08 13.95 -6.30
CA TYR A 68 1.72 14.45 -6.10
C TYR A 68 1.04 14.84 -7.42
N LYS A 69 1.71 15.62 -8.29
CA LYS A 69 1.19 15.99 -9.62
C LYS A 69 0.94 14.77 -10.51
N PHE A 70 1.77 13.74 -10.40
CA PHE A 70 1.56 12.47 -11.10
C PHE A 70 0.27 11.78 -10.62
N PHE A 71 0.04 11.69 -9.29
CA PHE A 71 -1.23 11.19 -8.75
C PHE A 71 -2.44 12.00 -9.21
N GLN A 72 -2.37 13.33 -9.19
CA GLN A 72 -3.47 14.18 -9.70
C GLN A 72 -3.75 13.95 -11.20
N THR A 73 -2.71 13.63 -11.98
CA THR A 73 -2.88 13.32 -13.40
C THR A 73 -3.57 11.97 -13.58
N ILE A 74 -3.21 10.95 -12.79
CA ILE A 74 -3.93 9.67 -12.77
C ILE A 74 -5.37 9.87 -12.33
N ALA A 75 -5.60 10.63 -11.26
CA ALA A 75 -6.93 10.92 -10.72
C ALA A 75 -7.85 11.51 -11.80
N ARG A 76 -7.38 12.55 -12.51
CA ARG A 76 -8.13 13.16 -13.63
C ARG A 76 -8.43 12.18 -14.76
N LYS A 77 -7.44 11.38 -15.17
CA LYS A 77 -7.63 10.36 -16.22
C LYS A 77 -8.66 9.29 -15.83
N MET A 78 -8.76 9.00 -14.54
CA MET A 78 -9.72 8.05 -13.98
C MET A 78 -11.06 8.69 -13.60
N HIS A 79 -11.25 10.00 -13.86
CA HIS A 79 -12.41 10.76 -13.42
C HIS A 79 -12.67 10.67 -11.90
N ARG A 80 -11.60 10.65 -11.10
CA ARG A 80 -11.64 10.55 -9.64
C ARG A 80 -10.97 11.75 -9.00
N ASN A 81 -11.46 12.14 -7.82
CA ASN A 81 -10.93 13.23 -7.00
C ASN A 81 -10.33 12.74 -5.66
N ASP A 82 -10.41 11.44 -5.38
CA ASP A 82 -10.01 10.81 -4.12
C ASP A 82 -8.70 9.99 -4.23
N ILE A 83 -8.05 10.05 -5.39
CA ILE A 83 -6.73 9.46 -5.61
C ILE A 83 -5.64 10.47 -5.23
N GLY A 84 -4.88 10.16 -4.19
CA GLY A 84 -3.72 10.92 -3.73
C GLY A 84 -2.56 10.03 -3.33
N THR A 85 -1.51 10.64 -2.77
CA THR A 85 -0.24 9.97 -2.42
C THR A 85 -0.37 8.87 -1.37
N HIS A 86 -1.47 8.86 -0.60
CA HIS A 86 -1.77 7.82 0.38
C HIS A 86 -2.68 6.72 -0.15
N THR A 87 -3.39 6.93 -1.26
CA THR A 87 -4.44 6.02 -1.74
C THR A 87 -3.90 4.61 -1.94
N LEU A 88 -2.77 4.43 -2.64
CA LEU A 88 -2.16 3.12 -2.82
C LEU A 88 -1.81 2.41 -1.50
N ARG A 89 -1.33 3.16 -0.50
CA ARG A 89 -0.98 2.59 0.81
C ARG A 89 -2.23 2.15 1.58
N LYS A 90 -3.31 2.93 1.52
CA LYS A 90 -4.61 2.57 2.10
C LYS A 90 -5.18 1.34 1.41
N THR A 91 -5.18 1.32 0.08
CA THR A 91 -5.66 0.20 -0.73
C THR A 91 -4.88 -1.08 -0.43
N PHE A 92 -3.55 -1.01 -0.34
CA PHE A 92 -2.72 -2.15 0.09
C PHE A 92 -3.16 -2.66 1.46
N GLY A 93 -3.29 -1.77 2.45
CA GLY A 93 -3.66 -2.16 3.81
C GLY A 93 -5.06 -2.77 3.89
N TYR A 94 -6.01 -2.22 3.16
CA TYR A 94 -7.37 -2.75 3.06
C TYR A 94 -7.36 -4.19 2.53
N HIS A 95 -6.73 -4.44 1.37
CA HIS A 95 -6.70 -5.78 0.79
C HIS A 95 -5.87 -6.77 1.60
N TYR A 96 -4.79 -6.33 2.23
CA TYR A 96 -4.02 -7.17 3.14
C TYR A 96 -4.89 -7.62 4.32
N TYR A 97 -5.61 -6.69 4.97
CA TYR A 97 -6.50 -7.01 6.08
C TYR A 97 -7.63 -7.95 5.65
N GLN A 98 -8.29 -7.69 4.53
CA GLN A 98 -9.38 -8.55 4.04
C GLN A 98 -8.93 -9.99 3.77
N ARG A 99 -7.66 -10.21 3.41
CA ARG A 99 -7.11 -11.55 3.15
C ARG A 99 -6.58 -12.25 4.41
N THR A 100 -5.97 -11.50 5.32
CA THR A 100 -5.20 -12.08 6.44
C THR A 100 -5.85 -11.89 7.79
N HIS A 101 -6.73 -10.89 7.91
CA HIS A 101 -7.29 -10.38 9.16
C HIS A 101 -6.24 -9.98 10.22
N ASP A 102 -4.98 -9.79 9.80
CA ASP A 102 -3.86 -9.47 10.69
C ASP A 102 -3.65 -7.95 10.77
N ILE A 103 -4.33 -7.33 11.74
CA ILE A 103 -4.20 -5.89 12.01
C ILE A 103 -2.85 -5.55 12.67
N GLY A 104 -2.27 -6.47 13.44
CA GLY A 104 -1.02 -6.25 14.16
C GLY A 104 0.16 -6.07 13.21
N THR A 105 0.26 -6.92 12.19
CA THR A 105 1.26 -6.76 11.13
C THR A 105 1.05 -5.47 10.33
N LEU A 106 -0.19 -5.08 10.05
CA LEU A 106 -0.45 -3.78 9.40
C LEU A 106 -0.03 -2.60 10.27
N MET A 107 -0.23 -2.66 11.59
CA MET A 107 0.26 -1.64 12.50
C MET A 107 1.78 -1.51 12.41
N MET A 108 2.52 -2.63 12.34
CA MET A 108 3.97 -2.62 12.15
C MET A 108 4.38 -2.05 10.79
N ILE A 109 3.75 -2.49 9.70
CA ILE A 109 4.02 -2.00 8.33
C ILE A 109 3.72 -0.49 8.20
N PHE A 110 2.64 -0.03 8.84
CA PHE A 110 2.23 1.36 8.82
C PHE A 110 2.89 2.22 9.87
N ASN A 111 3.49 1.59 10.87
CA ASN A 111 4.11 2.22 12.01
C ASN A 111 3.11 3.03 12.85
N HIS A 112 1.88 2.52 12.96
CA HIS A 112 0.79 3.12 13.74
C HIS A 112 0.82 2.60 15.18
N SER A 113 0.50 3.47 16.13
CA SER A 113 0.53 3.15 17.56
C SER A 113 -0.70 2.38 18.06
N SER A 114 -1.76 2.28 17.26
CA SER A 114 -2.98 1.55 17.65
C SER A 114 -3.71 0.96 16.46
N GLU A 115 -4.53 -0.05 16.76
CA GLU A 115 -5.43 -0.68 15.78
C GLU A 115 -6.43 0.33 15.23
N ALA A 116 -6.99 1.19 16.10
CA ALA A 116 -7.99 2.17 15.72
C ALA A 116 -7.46 3.13 14.63
N ILE A 117 -6.21 3.58 14.77
CA ILE A 117 -5.54 4.40 13.74
C ILE A 117 -5.43 3.61 12.43
N THR A 118 -5.05 2.34 12.50
CA THR A 118 -4.88 1.48 11.32
C THR A 118 -6.19 1.19 10.61
N LYS A 119 -7.22 0.76 11.34
CA LYS A 119 -8.58 0.50 10.84
C LYS A 119 -9.15 1.73 10.14
N ARG A 120 -9.07 2.90 10.78
CA ARG A 120 -9.46 4.18 10.18
C ARG A 120 -8.65 4.51 8.93
N TYR A 121 -7.32 4.30 8.98
CA TYR A 121 -6.44 4.60 7.85
C TYR A 121 -6.79 3.82 6.60
N ILE A 122 -7.11 2.52 6.74
CA ILE A 122 -7.48 1.64 5.62
C ILE A 122 -8.97 1.69 5.28
N GLY A 123 -9.76 2.52 5.96
CA GLY A 123 -11.18 2.69 5.68
C GLY A 123 -12.06 1.52 6.11
N LEU A 124 -11.64 0.72 7.11
CA LEU A 124 -12.56 -0.19 7.77
C LEU A 124 -13.55 0.62 8.59
N ASN A 125 -14.75 0.82 8.04
CA ASN A 125 -15.86 1.51 8.69
C ASN A 125 -16.88 0.49 9.23
N GLN A 126 -17.86 1.01 9.98
CA GLN A 126 -18.92 0.20 10.56
C GLN A 126 -19.73 -0.55 9.50
N ASP A 127 -19.94 0.03 8.32
CA ASP A 127 -20.73 -0.59 7.24
C ASP A 127 -20.11 -1.88 6.72
N ILE A 128 -18.78 -1.91 6.56
CA ILE A 128 -18.06 -3.12 6.15
C ILE A 128 -18.15 -4.20 7.24
N ILE A 129 -18.07 -3.81 8.51
CA ILE A 129 -18.24 -4.74 9.64
C ILE A 129 -19.65 -5.34 9.61
N LEU A 130 -20.67 -4.50 9.43
CA LEU A 130 -22.07 -4.94 9.35
C LEU A 130 -22.30 -5.87 8.15
N GLN A 131 -21.70 -5.58 6.99
CA GLN A 131 -21.78 -6.47 5.83
C GLN A 131 -21.14 -7.84 6.11
N GLN A 132 -19.97 -7.86 6.75
CA GLN A 132 -19.30 -9.12 7.12
C GLN A 132 -20.14 -9.91 8.13
N MET A 133 -20.76 -9.25 9.11
CA MET A 133 -21.65 -9.88 10.08
C MET A 133 -22.93 -10.42 9.43
N ALA A 134 -23.51 -9.70 8.47
CA ALA A 134 -24.70 -10.15 7.75
C ALA A 134 -24.48 -11.46 6.99
N THR A 135 -23.25 -11.69 6.52
CA THR A 135 -22.87 -12.94 5.83
C THR A 135 -22.36 -14.04 6.77
N PHE A 136 -22.13 -13.73 8.05
CA PHE A 136 -21.60 -14.68 9.01
C PHE A 136 -22.75 -15.48 9.65
N SER A 137 -22.73 -16.80 9.50
CA SER A 137 -23.57 -17.71 10.25
C SER A 137 -22.71 -18.76 10.96
N LEU A 138 -23.14 -19.19 12.14
CA LEU A 138 -22.50 -20.28 12.89
C LEU A 138 -23.58 -21.30 13.23
N GLY A 139 -23.59 -22.43 12.52
CA GLY A 139 -24.44 -23.59 12.85
C GLY A 139 -25.93 -23.44 12.55
N LEU A 140 -26.33 -22.46 11.72
CA LEU A 140 -27.66 -22.41 11.11
C LEU A 140 -27.48 -22.36 9.60
N ASP A 141 -27.51 -23.53 8.97
CA ASP A 141 -27.91 -23.61 7.58
C ASP A 141 -29.35 -23.10 7.54
N ILE A 142 -29.54 -21.93 6.93
CA ILE A 142 -30.89 -21.49 6.61
C ILE A 142 -31.39 -22.53 5.62
N LEU A 143 -32.21 -23.45 6.11
CA LEU A 143 -33.08 -24.27 5.28
C LEU A 143 -33.90 -23.27 4.48
N VAL A 144 -33.43 -22.95 3.27
CA VAL A 144 -34.24 -22.30 2.26
C VAL A 144 -35.31 -23.34 1.96
N ASP A 145 -36.43 -23.19 2.63
CA ASP A 145 -37.64 -23.94 2.36
C ASP A 145 -38.03 -23.64 0.92
N THR A 146 -37.68 -24.55 0.01
CA THR A 146 -38.17 -24.57 -1.36
C THR A 146 -39.61 -25.08 -1.36
N SER A 147 -40.49 -24.44 -0.59
CA SER A 147 -41.93 -24.56 -0.77
C SER A 147 -42.39 -23.35 -1.59
N GLN A 148 -42.19 -23.43 -2.90
CA GLN A 148 -43.09 -22.74 -3.81
C GLN A 148 -44.45 -23.43 -3.75
N PRO A 149 -45.56 -22.69 -3.63
CA PRO A 149 -46.81 -23.08 -4.25
C PRO A 149 -47.02 -22.23 -5.52
N HIS A 150 -47.13 -22.96 -6.64
CA HIS A 150 -47.84 -22.67 -7.89
C HIS A 150 -48.11 -21.22 -8.31
#